data_AF-A0AAV5LBT2-F1
#
_entry.id   AF-A0AAV5LBT2-F1
#
_cell.length_a   1.000
_cell.length_b   1.000
_cell.length_c   1.000
_cell.angle_alpha   90.00
_cell.angle_beta   90.00
_cell.angle_gamma   90.00
#
_symmetry.space_group_name_H-M   'P 1'
#
loop_
_entity.id
_entity.type
_entity.pdbx_description
1 polymer ?
#
loop_
_entity_poly.entity_id
_entity_poly.type
_entity_poly.pdbx_seq_one_letter_code
_entity_poly.pdbx_strand_id
1 'polypeptide(L)' 'MVALGELTPIPTNKPPNPLPFWYDPQAKCDYHSRTIGYDIERCLTLKHKIQDLKDSKHLQLHSYKVDLRTTIDEGLNK' A
#
# COMPACT_ATOMS: atom_id res chain seq x y z
N MET A 1 14.17 7.36 -13.25
CA MET A 1 15.62 7.06 -13.32
C MET A 1 16.26 8.23 -14.05
N VAL A 2 17.29 8.84 -13.47
CA VAL A 2 17.90 10.07 -14.00
C VAL A 2 18.74 9.73 -15.22
N ALA A 3 18.43 10.36 -16.36
CA ALA A 3 19.37 10.48 -17.47
C ALA A 3 19.91 11.92 -17.44
N LEU A 4 21.24 12.04 -17.33
CA LEU A 4 22.01 13.25 -17.65
C LEU A 4 21.77 14.50 -16.78
N GLY A 5 21.49 14.34 -15.48
CA GLY A 5 21.62 15.45 -14.52
C GLY A 5 20.58 16.57 -14.62
N GLU A 6 19.62 16.48 -15.55
CA GLU A 6 18.43 17.33 -15.56
C GLU A 6 17.29 16.65 -14.82
N LEU A 7 16.66 17.38 -13.89
CA LEU A 7 15.42 16.97 -13.24
C LEU A 7 14.28 17.10 -14.26
N THR A 8 14.09 16.07 -15.08
CA THR A 8 12.91 15.98 -15.94
C THR A 8 11.70 15.50 -15.11
N PRO A 9 10.51 16.08 -15.30
CA PRO A 9 9.30 15.54 -14.71
C PRO A 9 9.16 14.08 -15.14
N ILE A 10 8.95 13.18 -14.17
CA ILE A 10 8.63 11.79 -14.48
C ILE A 10 7.36 11.81 -15.33
N PRO A 11 7.37 11.23 -16.55
CA PRO A 11 6.18 11.16 -17.38
C PRO A 11 5.06 10.52 -16.58
N THR A 12 4.00 11.28 -16.30
CA THR A 12 2.81 10.73 -15.67
C THR A 12 2.12 9.87 -16.72
N ASN A 13 2.02 8.57 -16.49
CA ASN A 13 1.13 7.73 -17.29
C ASN A 13 -0.28 8.33 -17.19
N LYS A 14 -0.80 8.82 -18.32
CA LYS A 14 -2.16 9.34 -18.37
C LYS A 14 -3.09 8.20 -17.93
N PRO A 15 -4.02 8.43 -16.99
CA PRO A 15 -4.96 7.40 -16.61
C PRO A 15 -5.75 6.92 -17.84
N PRO A 16 -6.02 5.62 -17.97
CA PRO A 16 -6.72 5.07 -19.13
C PRO A 16 -8.15 5.64 -19.25
N ASN A 17 -8.66 5.69 -20.48
CA ASN A 17 -10.03 6.10 -20.79
C ASN A 17 -10.73 4.96 -21.56
N PRO A 18 -11.79 4.33 -21.03
CA PRO A 18 -12.46 4.63 -19.75
C PRO A 18 -11.60 4.29 -18.53
N LEU A 19 -11.89 4.95 -17.41
CA LEU A 19 -11.24 4.63 -16.14
C LEU A 19 -11.59 3.18 -15.74
N PRO A 20 -10.66 2.47 -15.08
CA PRO A 20 -10.92 1.12 -14.62
C PRO A 20 -12.04 1.08 -13.58
N PHE A 21 -12.80 -0.02 -13.51
CA PHE A 21 -13.91 -0.15 -12.55
C PHE A 21 -13.48 -0.02 -11.08
N TRP A 22 -12.22 -0.35 -10.77
CA TRP A 22 -11.64 -0.29 -9.43
C TRP A 22 -11.13 1.10 -9.05
N TYR A 23 -11.16 2.07 -9.97
CA TYR A 23 -10.72 3.43 -9.72
C TYR A 23 -11.66 4.13 -8.75
N ASP A 24 -11.11 4.67 -7.67
CA ASP A 24 -11.83 5.49 -6.71
C ASP A 24 -11.24 6.91 -6.69
N PRO A 25 -11.99 7.95 -7.14
CA PRO A 25 -11.51 9.34 -7.15
C PRO A 25 -11.31 9.92 -5.74
N GLN A 26 -11.87 9.31 -4.70
CA GLN A 26 -11.70 9.76 -3.32
C GLN A 26 -10.53 9.07 -2.62
N ALA A 27 -10.11 7.89 -3.11
CA ALA A 27 -9.00 7.15 -2.54
C ALA A 27 -7.66 7.79 -2.89
N LYS A 28 -6.76 7.83 -1.91
CA LYS A 28 -5.39 8.34 -2.04
C LYS A 28 -4.41 7.33 -1.49
N CYS A 29 -3.33 7.07 -2.22
CA CYS A 29 -2.28 6.13 -1.80
C CYS A 29 -1.12 6.89 -1.14
N ASP A 30 -0.92 6.70 0.16
CA ASP A 30 0.16 7.37 0.91
C ASP A 30 1.56 6.93 0.48
N TYR A 31 1.73 5.68 0.03
CA TYR A 31 3.01 5.20 -0.51
C TYR A 31 3.45 5.98 -1.75
N HIS A 32 2.48 6.46 -2.56
CA HIS A 32 2.74 7.29 -3.74
C HIS A 32 2.41 8.76 -3.47
N SER A 33 2.67 9.26 -2.27
CA SER A 33 2.49 10.68 -1.92
C SER A 33 1.08 11.20 -2.24
N ARG A 34 0.06 10.42 -1.86
CA ARG A 34 -1.37 10.74 -2.02
C ARG A 34 -1.87 10.78 -3.47
N THR A 35 -1.27 9.98 -4.35
CA THR A 35 -1.79 9.75 -5.72
C THR A 35 -3.24 9.25 -5.66
N ILE A 36 -4.12 9.82 -6.48
CA ILE A 36 -5.56 9.51 -6.52
C ILE A 36 -5.82 8.24 -7.34
N GLY A 37 -6.81 7.45 -6.91
CA GLY A 37 -7.38 6.35 -7.69
C GLY A 37 -7.47 5.03 -6.92
N TYR A 38 -6.64 4.85 -5.89
CA TYR A 38 -6.64 3.69 -5.01
C TYR A 38 -5.96 4.05 -3.67
N ASP A 39 -6.27 3.31 -2.61
CA ASP A 39 -5.68 3.47 -1.28
C ASP A 39 -4.39 2.64 -1.10
N ILE A 40 -3.73 2.77 0.05
CA ILE A 40 -2.51 2.02 0.33
C ILE A 40 -2.72 0.50 0.31
N GLU A 41 -3.90 0.02 0.73
CA GLU A 41 -4.25 -1.41 0.77
C GLU A 41 -4.33 -2.03 -0.63
N ARG A 42 -4.68 -1.24 -1.65
CA ARG A 42 -4.73 -1.65 -3.05
C ARG A 42 -3.43 -1.35 -3.82
N CYS A 43 -2.42 -0.78 -3.17
CA CYS A 43 -1.17 -0.43 -3.82
C CYS A 43 -0.33 -1.66 -4.20
N LEU A 44 -0.41 -2.08 -5.46
CA LEU A 44 0.35 -3.24 -5.95
C LEU A 44 1.86 -3.03 -5.89
N THR A 45 2.35 -1.82 -6.19
CA THR A 45 3.78 -1.50 -6.10
C THR A 45 4.32 -1.71 -4.69
N LEU A 46 3.57 -1.30 -3.67
CA LEU A 46 3.93 -1.54 -2.27
C LEU A 46 3.93 -3.03 -1.94
N LYS A 47 2.89 -3.77 -2.34
CA LYS A 47 2.79 -5.21 -2.10
C LYS A 47 3.96 -5.97 -2.71
N HIS A 48 4.32 -5.69 -3.96
CA HIS A 48 5.47 -6.30 -4.61
C HIS A 48 6.78 -5.93 -3.90
N LYS A 49 6.96 -4.65 -3.53
CA LYS A 49 8.18 -4.24 -2.83
C LYS A 49 8.36 -4.92 -1.47
N ILE A 50 7.28 -5.08 -0.71
CA ILE A 50 7.29 -5.83 0.56
C ILE A 50 7.64 -7.29 0.31
N GLN A 51 7.09 -7.90 -0.75
CA GLN A 51 7.39 -9.28 -1.12
C GLN A 51 8.86 -9.44 -1.54
N ASP A 52 9.40 -8.55 -2.38
CA ASP A 52 10.82 -8.55 -2.76
C ASP A 52 11.74 -8.44 -1.53
N LEU A 53 11.39 -7.57 -0.57
CA LEU A 53 12.14 -7.40 0.67
C LEU A 53 12.08 -8.65 1.56
N LYS A 54 10.95 -9.37 1.54
CA LYS A 54 10.80 -10.64 2.24
C LYS A 54 11.64 -11.75 1.59
N ASP A 55 11.59 -11.85 0.26
CA ASP A 55 12.29 -12.90 -0.49
C ASP A 55 13.82 -12.71 -0.45
N SER A 56 14.28 -11.46 -0.44
CA SER A 56 15.69 -11.11 -0.20
C SER A 56 16.13 -11.22 1.27
N LYS A 57 15.22 -11.59 2.18
CA LYS A 57 15.46 -11.71 3.63
C LYS A 57 15.89 -10.39 4.31
N HIS A 58 15.58 -9.26 3.69
CA HIS A 58 15.76 -7.94 4.30
C HIS A 58 14.61 -7.56 5.23
N LEU A 59 13.46 -8.22 5.11
CA LEU A 59 12.27 -8.03 5.93
C LEU A 59 11.71 -9.36 6.41
N GLN A 60 11.45 -9.48 7.71
CA GLN A 60 10.76 -10.63 8.29
C GLN A 60 9.44 -10.16 8.91
N LEU A 61 8.33 -10.60 8.33
CA LEU A 61 6.99 -10.29 8.83
C LEU A 61 6.50 -11.42 9.73
N HIS A 62 6.09 -11.08 10.94
CA HIS A 62 5.46 -12.02 11.87
C HIS A 62 3.97 -11.74 11.87
N SER A 63 3.15 -12.78 11.70
CA SER A 63 1.72 -12.64 11.90
C SER A 63 1.42 -12.56 13.39
N TYR A 64 0.74 -11.51 13.81
CA TYR A 64 0.14 -11.46 15.13
C TYR A 64 -1.26 -12.08 15.03
N LYS A 65 -1.48 -13.16 15.77
CA LYS A 65 -2.82 -13.71 15.95
C LYS A 65 -3.48 -12.96 17.09
N VAL A 66 -4.51 -12.18 16.77
CA VAL A 66 -5.42 -11.63 17.77
C VAL A 66 -6.32 -12.78 18.22
N ASP A 67 -6.20 -13.21 19.47
CA ASP A 67 -7.18 -14.13 20.07
C ASP A 67 -8.37 -13.30 20.55
N LEU A 68 -9.50 -13.42 19.86
CA LEU A 68 -10.73 -12.71 20.19
C LEU A 68 -11.42 -13.24 21.46
N ARG A 69 -10.89 -14.31 22.09
CA ARG A 69 -11.44 -14.89 23.32
C ARG A 69 -11.03 -14.15 24.59
N THR A 70 -9.81 -13.60 24.64
CA THR A 70 -9.30 -12.95 25.86
C THR A 70 -9.94 -11.59 26.16
N THR A 71 -10.65 -10.99 25.20
CA THR A 71 -11.32 -9.69 25.39
C THR A 71 -12.64 -9.81 26.16
N ILE A 72 -13.17 -11.02 26.38
CA ILE A 72 -14.46 -11.21 27.09
C ILE A 72 -14.25 -11.36 28.60
N ASP A 73 -13.09 -11.86 29.05
CA ASP A 73 -12.83 -12.14 30.47
C ASP A 73 -12.48 -10.88 31.31
N GLU A 74 -12.08 -9.77 30.69
CA GLU A 74 -11.87 -8.49 31.41
C GLU A 74 -13.15 -7.64 31.57
N GLY A 75 -14.26 -8.05 30.94
CA GLY A 75 -15.52 -7.28 30.90
C GLY A 75 -16.58 -7.67 31.92
N LEU A 76 -16.38 -8.72 32.73
CA LEU A 76 -17.40 -9.24 33.67
C LEU A 76 -16.95 -9.28 35.14
N ASN A 77 -15.84 -8.63 35.48
CA ASN A 77 -15.41 -8.44 36.88
C ASN A 77 -15.02 -6.98 37.17
N LYS A 78 -15.89 -6.04 36.77
CA LYS A 78 -15.95 -4.67 37.29
C LYS A 78 -17.39 -4.32 37.61
#